data_AF-A0A7N2MKE9-F1
#
_entry.id   AF-A0A7N2MKE9-F1
#
_cell.length_a   1.000
_cell.length_b   1.000
_cell.length_c   1.000
_cell.angle_alpha   90.00
_cell.angle_beta   90.00
_cell.angle_gamma   90.00
#
_symmetry.space_group_name_H-M   'P 1'
#
loop_
_entity.id
_entity.type
_entity.pdbx_description
1 polymer ?
#
loop_
_entity_poly.entity_id
_entity_poly.type
_entity_poly.pdbx_seq_one_letter_code
_entity_poly.pdbx_strand_id
1 'polypeptide(L)'
;MLPLGKNIPVVDLGTHDQTDILRQILEASQEFGMFQVINHGVPSNLINEAMSVFKEFHALSAEDKAIETSKDPNKSCYMYTSTQSYATGKFHFWRDGLLHHCNPLEKYIQFWPEKPPKYRQVVAIYTAELRKVGFRILEFISQGLRVNPDHFKGELGENQTMLVNHHPPCPDQV
;
A
#
# COMPACT_ATOMS: atom_id res chain seq x y z
N MET A 1 -0.14 1.29 -15.07
CA MET A 1 -1.45 1.11 -14.39
C MET A 1 -1.87 -0.34 -14.54
N LEU A 2 -2.51 -0.91 -13.52
CA LEU A 2 -3.19 -2.20 -13.64
C LEU A 2 -4.37 -2.05 -14.62
N PRO A 3 -4.73 -3.10 -15.39
CA PRO A 3 -5.89 -3.04 -16.26
C PRO A 3 -7.16 -2.85 -15.43
N LEU A 4 -8.14 -2.15 -16.00
CA LEU A 4 -9.45 -2.01 -15.35
C LEU A 4 -10.12 -3.38 -15.26
N GLY A 5 -10.63 -3.73 -14.08
CA GLY A 5 -11.34 -4.99 -13.87
C GLY A 5 -12.69 -4.92 -14.56
N LYS A 6 -13.04 -5.91 -15.41
CA LYS A 6 -14.29 -5.88 -16.20
C LYS A 6 -15.58 -5.74 -15.36
N ASN A 7 -15.52 -6.05 -14.06
CA ASN A 7 -16.66 -6.00 -13.14
C ASN A 7 -16.34 -5.28 -11.81
N ILE A 8 -15.25 -4.51 -11.74
CA ILE A 8 -14.92 -3.76 -10.51
C ILE A 8 -15.29 -2.30 -10.75
N PRO A 9 -16.08 -1.66 -9.87
CA PRO A 9 -16.41 -0.25 -10.01
C PRO A 9 -15.15 0.62 -10.10
N VAL A 10 -15.21 1.67 -10.91
CA VAL A 10 -14.13 2.63 -11.10
C VAL A 10 -14.59 3.99 -10.62
N VAL A 11 -13.87 4.55 -9.65
CA VAL A 11 -14.09 5.89 -9.11
C VAL A 11 -13.12 6.86 -9.78
N ASP A 12 -13.65 7.90 -10.44
CA ASP A 12 -12.85 8.99 -10.99
C ASP A 12 -12.67 10.11 -9.94
N LEU A 13 -11.47 10.26 -9.38
CA LEU A 13 -11.16 11.35 -8.43
C LEU A 13 -10.74 12.66 -9.12
N GLY A 14 -10.65 12.68 -10.45
CA GLY A 14 -10.29 13.86 -11.23
C GLY A 14 -11.47 14.76 -11.57
N THR A 15 -12.71 14.27 -11.44
CA THR A 15 -13.90 15.09 -11.69
C THR A 15 -14.02 16.24 -10.68
N HIS A 16 -14.59 17.36 -11.12
CA HIS A 16 -14.90 18.50 -10.27
C HIS A 16 -16.23 18.35 -9.51
N ASP A 17 -17.06 17.38 -9.89
CA ASP A 17 -18.34 17.12 -9.22
C ASP A 17 -18.13 16.23 -7.98
N GLN A 18 -18.08 16.85 -6.81
CA GLN A 18 -17.94 16.15 -5.54
C GLN A 18 -19.13 15.25 -5.21
N THR A 19 -20.34 15.58 -5.69
CA THR A 19 -21.55 14.79 -5.43
C THR A 19 -21.49 13.49 -6.22
N ASP A 20 -21.01 13.55 -7.45
CA ASP A 20 -20.81 12.34 -8.25
C ASP A 20 -19.70 11.44 -7.67
N ILE A 21 -18.58 11.99 -7.21
CA ILE A 21 -17.53 11.20 -6.51
C ILE A 21 -18.10 10.51 -5.28
N LEU A 22 -18.83 11.27 -4.45
CA LEU A 22 -19.45 10.73 -3.24
C LEU A 22 -20.39 9.57 -3.60
N ARG A 23 -21.27 9.76 -4.59
CA ARG A 23 -22.19 8.73 -5.07
C ARG A 23 -21.45 7.48 -5.54
N GLN A 24 -20.44 7.62 -6.40
CA GLN A 24 -19.62 6.50 -6.89
C GLN A 24 -18.95 5.72 -5.75
N ILE A 25 -18.34 6.43 -4.78
CA ILE A 25 -17.69 5.80 -3.63
C ILE A 25 -18.71 5.03 -2.79
N LEU A 26 -19.88 5.61 -2.50
CA LEU A 26 -20.89 4.97 -1.65
C LEU A 26 -21.51 3.74 -2.30
N GLU A 27 -21.92 3.85 -3.57
CA GLU A 27 -22.47 2.72 -4.33
C GLU A 27 -21.46 1.57 -4.39
N ALA A 28 -20.21 1.85 -4.79
CA ALA A 28 -19.18 0.83 -4.88
C ALA A 28 -18.83 0.21 -3.52
N SER A 29 -18.78 1.02 -2.46
CA SER A 29 -18.50 0.54 -1.09
C SER A 29 -19.62 -0.37 -0.57
N GLN A 30 -20.89 -0.04 -0.85
CA GLN A 30 -22.03 -0.81 -0.38
C GLN A 30 -22.24 -2.11 -1.16
N GLU A 31 -22.07 -2.07 -2.48
CA GLU A 31 -22.36 -3.22 -3.35
C GLU A 31 -21.17 -4.18 -3.48
N PHE A 32 -19.94 -3.66 -3.54
CA PHE A 32 -18.74 -4.47 -3.82
C PHE A 32 -17.77 -4.53 -2.64
N GLY A 33 -17.78 -3.53 -1.75
CA GLY A 33 -16.76 -3.39 -0.70
C GLY A 33 -15.36 -3.06 -1.21
N MET A 34 -15.20 -2.84 -2.53
CA MET A 34 -13.95 -2.45 -3.18
C MET A 34 -14.21 -1.73 -4.50
N PHE A 35 -13.25 -0.90 -4.92
CA PHE A 35 -13.28 -0.20 -6.21
C PHE A 35 -11.86 0.13 -6.68
N GLN A 36 -11.72 0.38 -7.98
CA GLN A 36 -10.52 0.97 -8.57
C GLN A 36 -10.65 2.49 -8.58
N VAL A 37 -9.52 3.19 -8.58
CA VAL A 37 -9.50 4.65 -8.62
C VAL A 37 -8.64 5.12 -9.79
N ILE A 38 -9.16 6.07 -10.56
CA ILE A 38 -8.44 6.77 -11.63
C ILE A 38 -8.33 8.27 -11.32
N ASN A 39 -7.42 8.96 -12.02
CA ASN A 39 -7.18 10.39 -11.84
C ASN A 39 -6.98 10.81 -10.36
N HIS A 40 -6.35 9.93 -9.57
CA HIS A 40 -6.12 10.11 -8.13
C HIS A 40 -5.03 11.14 -7.79
N GLY A 41 -4.33 11.69 -8.79
CA GLY A 41 -3.32 12.74 -8.62
C GLY A 41 -1.92 12.26 -8.25
N VAL A 42 -1.70 10.95 -8.07
CA VAL A 42 -0.36 10.40 -7.82
C VAL A 42 0.41 10.33 -9.15
N PRO A 43 1.60 10.94 -9.28
CA PRO A 43 2.34 10.94 -10.53
C PRO A 43 2.69 9.53 -11.03
N SER A 44 2.47 9.26 -12.31
CA SER A 44 2.72 7.94 -12.90
C SER A 44 4.21 7.55 -12.88
N ASN A 45 5.12 8.52 -13.01
CA ASN A 45 6.56 8.28 -12.88
C ASN A 45 6.92 7.83 -11.47
N LEU A 46 6.34 8.43 -10.42
CA LEU A 46 6.57 8.05 -9.03
C LEU A 46 6.08 6.61 -8.77
N ILE A 47 4.91 6.24 -9.30
CA ILE A 47 4.40 4.86 -9.22
C ILE A 47 5.39 3.88 -9.87
N ASN A 48 5.87 4.21 -11.08
CA ASN A 48 6.82 3.35 -11.80
C ASN A 48 8.16 3.23 -11.05
N GLU A 49 8.68 4.32 -10.49
CA GLU A 49 9.90 4.33 -9.69
C GLU A 49 9.74 3.50 -8.41
N ALA A 50 8.62 3.65 -7.68
CA ALA A 50 8.32 2.85 -6.50
C ALA A 50 8.27 1.35 -6.85
N MET A 51 7.58 1.00 -7.93
CA MET A 51 7.54 -0.39 -8.42
C MET A 51 8.92 -0.91 -8.84
N SER A 52 9.81 -0.06 -9.38
CA SER A 52 11.18 -0.45 -9.72
C SER A 52 11.98 -0.77 -8.46
N VAL A 53 11.99 0.12 -7.47
CA VAL A 53 12.78 -0.09 -6.25
C VAL A 53 12.30 -1.29 -5.43
N PHE A 54 10.99 -1.59 -5.45
CA PHE A 54 10.46 -2.81 -4.86
C PHE A 54 10.97 -4.07 -5.57
N LYS A 55 10.97 -4.08 -6.91
CA LYS A 55 11.51 -5.20 -7.69
C LYS A 55 13.00 -5.40 -7.45
N GLU A 56 13.77 -4.31 -7.45
CA GLU A 56 15.20 -4.32 -7.16
C GLU A 56 15.49 -4.88 -5.77
N PHE A 57 14.72 -4.46 -4.76
CA PHE A 57 14.83 -5.02 -3.41
C PHE A 57 14.55 -6.53 -3.38
N HIS A 58 13.48 -7.00 -4.00
CA HIS A 58 13.15 -8.43 -4.01
C HIS A 58 14.14 -9.28 -4.81
N ALA A 59 14.84 -8.67 -5.78
CA ALA A 59 15.92 -9.29 -6.56
C ALA A 59 17.26 -9.39 -5.82
N LEU A 60 17.40 -8.74 -4.65
CA LEU A 60 18.58 -8.92 -3.79
C LEU A 60 18.70 -10.37 -3.32
N SER A 61 19.92 -10.74 -2.93
CA SER A 61 20.18 -12.03 -2.30
C SER A 61 19.35 -12.21 -1.01
N ALA A 62 19.08 -13.45 -0.62
CA ALA A 62 18.37 -13.70 0.65
C ALA A 62 19.12 -13.11 1.85
N GLU A 63 20.46 -13.15 1.82
CA GLU A 63 21.33 -12.58 2.85
C GLU A 63 21.18 -11.06 2.93
N ASP A 64 21.28 -10.35 1.80
CA ASP A 64 21.08 -8.89 1.77
C ASP A 64 19.68 -8.51 2.24
N LYS A 65 18.64 -9.22 1.80
CA LYS A 65 17.26 -8.97 2.28
C LYS A 65 17.13 -9.16 3.78
N ALA A 66 17.77 -10.18 4.34
CA ALA A 66 17.78 -10.40 5.79
C ALA A 66 18.48 -9.26 6.53
N ILE A 67 19.66 -8.84 6.07
CA ILE A 67 20.41 -7.71 6.65
C ILE A 67 19.59 -6.42 6.61
N GLU A 68 18.94 -6.11 5.49
CA GLU A 68 18.13 -4.90 5.33
C GLU A 68 16.86 -4.90 6.19
N THR A 69 16.39 -6.06 6.62
CA THR A 69 15.10 -6.21 7.34
C THR A 69 15.25 -6.65 8.79
N SER A 70 16.48 -6.83 9.28
CA SER A 70 16.78 -7.17 10.68
C SER A 70 17.29 -5.99 11.52
N LYS A 71 17.37 -4.78 10.94
CA LYS A 71 17.93 -3.57 11.58
C LYS A 71 17.06 -3.03 12.71
N ASP A 72 15.78 -3.38 12.74
CA ASP A 72 14.80 -2.79 13.65
C ASP A 72 14.51 -3.70 14.86
N PRO A 73 14.88 -3.28 16.08
CA PRO A 73 14.58 -4.04 17.29
C PRO A 73 13.07 -4.15 17.59
N ASN A 74 12.26 -3.22 17.07
CA ASN A 74 10.81 -3.16 17.32
C ASN A 74 9.99 -3.86 16.24
N LYS A 75 10.62 -4.43 15.20
CA LYS A 75 9.95 -5.11 14.08
C LYS A 75 8.86 -4.24 13.41
N SER A 76 9.10 -2.93 13.29
CA SER A 76 8.30 -2.03 12.45
C SER A 76 8.69 -2.08 10.97
N CYS A 77 9.83 -2.70 10.64
CA CYS A 77 10.22 -3.11 9.29
C CYS A 77 10.77 -4.54 9.34
N TYR A 78 10.17 -5.47 8.59
CA TYR A 78 10.61 -6.88 8.54
C TYR A 78 10.11 -7.58 7.28
N MET A 79 10.72 -8.71 6.96
CA MET A 79 10.29 -9.62 5.89
C MET A 79 9.78 -10.94 6.45
N TYR A 80 8.84 -11.56 5.72
CA TYR A 80 8.38 -12.93 5.98
C TYR A 80 8.03 -13.64 4.67
N THR A 81 8.16 -14.97 4.66
CA THR A 81 7.72 -15.82 3.53
C THR A 81 6.33 -16.37 3.84
N SER A 82 5.46 -16.37 2.83
CA SER A 82 4.07 -16.80 2.89
C SER A 82 3.21 -16.00 3.87
N THR A 83 3.34 -16.28 5.17
CA THR A 83 2.60 -15.67 6.28
C THR A 83 3.55 -15.41 7.45
N GLN A 84 3.17 -14.51 8.35
CA GLN A 84 3.95 -14.26 9.58
C GLN A 84 4.04 -15.51 10.49
N SER A 85 3.12 -16.46 10.32
CA SER A 85 3.04 -17.70 11.09
C SER A 85 3.49 -18.92 10.28
N TYR A 86 4.48 -18.75 9.40
CA TYR A 86 4.93 -19.82 8.51
C TYR A 86 5.17 -21.15 9.23
N ALA A 87 5.88 -21.14 10.37
CA ALA A 87 6.24 -22.35 11.10
C ALA A 87 5.06 -23.14 11.68
N THR A 88 3.91 -22.49 11.92
CA THR A 88 2.73 -23.11 12.56
C THR A 88 1.50 -23.15 11.64
N GLY A 89 1.61 -22.54 10.46
CA GLY A 89 0.53 -22.43 9.50
C GLY A 89 0.23 -23.76 8.81
N LYS A 90 -1.06 -24.09 8.68
CA LYS A 90 -1.51 -25.25 7.89
C LYS A 90 -1.41 -25.05 6.38
N PHE A 91 -1.40 -23.80 5.93
CA PHE A 91 -1.36 -23.41 4.52
C PHE A 91 -0.30 -22.33 4.32
N HIS A 92 0.35 -22.37 3.16
CA HIS A 92 1.37 -21.40 2.78
C HIS A 92 0.99 -20.71 1.48
N PHE A 93 1.16 -19.39 1.44
CA PHE A 93 0.98 -18.59 0.24
C PHE A 93 2.28 -18.56 -0.58
N TRP A 94 2.16 -18.64 -1.90
CA TRP A 94 3.30 -18.50 -2.81
C TRP A 94 3.71 -17.02 -2.97
N ARG A 95 4.32 -16.46 -1.91
CA ARG A 95 4.77 -15.08 -1.86
C ARG A 95 5.84 -14.84 -0.78
N ASP A 96 6.60 -13.78 -0.96
CA ASP A 96 7.34 -13.09 0.11
C ASP A 96 6.72 -11.72 0.39
N GLY A 97 6.73 -11.29 1.64
CA GLY A 97 6.21 -9.99 2.06
C GLY A 97 7.28 -9.17 2.77
N LEU A 98 7.55 -7.96 2.27
CA LEU A 98 8.22 -6.91 3.03
C LEU A 98 7.16 -6.00 3.65
N LEU A 99 7.16 -5.85 4.96
CA LEU A 99 6.25 -4.96 5.67
C LEU A 99 7.05 -3.86 6.37
N HIS A 100 6.63 -2.61 6.22
CA HIS A 100 7.16 -1.52 7.03
C HIS A 100 6.13 -0.44 7.37
N HIS A 101 6.24 0.14 8.56
CA HIS A 101 5.45 1.28 8.99
C HIS A 101 5.90 2.55 8.23
N CYS A 102 4.94 3.40 7.89
CA CYS A 102 5.13 4.56 7.01
C CYS A 102 4.82 5.91 7.67
N ASN A 103 4.03 5.92 8.75
CA ASN A 103 3.65 7.14 9.45
C ASN A 103 3.67 6.93 10.98
N PRO A 104 4.26 7.86 11.77
CA PRO A 104 5.02 9.04 11.34
C PRO A 104 6.36 8.68 10.68
N LEU A 105 6.70 9.32 9.57
CA LEU A 105 7.81 8.94 8.70
C LEU A 105 9.16 8.97 9.42
N GLU A 106 9.41 10.03 10.19
CA GLU A 106 10.63 10.29 10.94
C GLU A 106 10.97 9.20 11.96
N LYS A 107 9.95 8.50 12.47
CA LYS A 107 10.13 7.39 13.41
C LYS A 107 10.64 6.13 12.73
N TYR A 108 10.22 5.91 11.47
CA TYR A 108 10.35 4.61 10.81
C TYR A 108 11.36 4.57 9.67
N ILE A 109 11.61 5.69 8.98
CA ILE A 109 12.43 5.72 7.76
C ILE A 109 13.85 5.19 7.97
N GLN A 110 14.41 5.38 9.16
CA GLN A 110 15.74 4.87 9.55
C GLN A 110 15.84 3.34 9.58
N PHE A 111 14.70 2.63 9.66
CA PHE A 111 14.63 1.17 9.70
C PHE A 111 14.29 0.54 8.35
N TRP A 112 13.91 1.34 7.36
CA TRP A 112 13.60 0.83 6.02
C TRP A 112 14.88 0.39 5.29
N PRO A 113 14.78 -0.45 4.23
CA PRO A 113 15.92 -0.83 3.41
C PRO A 113 16.73 0.37 2.87
N GLU A 114 18.05 0.27 2.95
CA GLU A 114 19.03 1.17 2.33
C GLU A 114 19.45 0.69 0.95
N LYS A 115 19.28 -0.62 0.68
CA LYS A 115 19.40 -1.21 -0.64
C LYS A 115 18.01 -1.51 -1.18
N PRO A 116 17.69 -1.14 -2.44
CA PRO A 116 18.50 -0.32 -3.34
C PRO A 116 18.67 1.14 -2.84
N PRO A 117 19.72 1.88 -3.26
CA PRO A 117 20.05 3.22 -2.72
C PRO A 117 18.90 4.24 -2.75
N LYS A 118 17.96 4.10 -3.70
CA LYS A 118 16.80 5.00 -3.85
C LYS A 118 15.58 4.60 -3.03
N TYR A 119 15.61 3.45 -2.35
CA TYR A 119 14.44 2.86 -1.68
C TYR A 119 13.77 3.88 -0.74
N ARG A 120 14.50 4.39 0.27
CA ARG A 120 13.94 5.31 1.27
C ARG A 120 13.35 6.57 0.65
N GLN A 121 14.08 7.20 -0.28
CA GLN A 121 13.65 8.45 -0.91
C GLN A 121 12.37 8.27 -1.72
N VAL A 122 12.35 7.29 -2.64
CA VAL A 122 11.22 7.06 -3.54
C VAL A 122 10.00 6.60 -2.75
N VAL A 123 10.18 5.64 -1.84
CA VAL A 123 9.08 5.08 -1.06
C VAL A 123 8.48 6.11 -0.11
N ALA A 124 9.28 7.01 0.49
CA ALA A 124 8.77 8.05 1.38
C ALA A 124 7.83 9.03 0.64
N ILE A 125 8.23 9.48 -0.55
CA ILE A 125 7.40 10.36 -1.39
C ILE A 125 6.14 9.61 -1.82
N TYR A 126 6.28 8.36 -2.25
CA TYR A 126 5.16 7.52 -2.68
C TYR A 126 4.14 7.28 -1.57
N THR A 127 4.58 6.94 -0.35
CA THR A 127 3.68 6.71 0.80
C THR A 127 2.96 7.99 1.21
N ALA A 128 3.62 9.15 1.11
CA ALA A 128 3.00 10.44 1.40
C ALA A 128 1.89 10.79 0.40
N GLU A 129 2.12 10.58 -0.90
CA GLU A 129 1.10 10.79 -1.93
C GLU A 129 -0.07 9.81 -1.79
N LEU A 130 0.20 8.53 -1.50
CA LEU A 130 -0.86 7.55 -1.22
C LEU A 130 -1.68 7.91 0.01
N ARG A 131 -1.05 8.47 1.06
CA ARG A 131 -1.74 8.91 2.27
C ARG A 131 -2.75 10.02 1.95
N LYS A 132 -2.40 10.97 1.08
CA LYS A 132 -3.33 12.03 0.61
C LYS A 132 -4.54 11.43 -0.11
N VAL A 133 -4.32 10.47 -1.02
CA VAL A 133 -5.42 9.79 -1.73
C VAL A 133 -6.32 9.03 -0.75
N GLY A 134 -5.72 8.28 0.18
CA GLY A 134 -6.46 7.53 1.19
C GLY A 134 -7.35 8.44 2.05
N PHE A 135 -6.82 9.56 2.54
CA PHE A 135 -7.64 10.51 3.31
C PHE A 135 -8.73 11.18 2.49
N ARG A 136 -8.46 11.51 1.22
CA ARG A 136 -9.50 12.06 0.33
C ARG A 136 -10.68 11.10 0.19
N ILE A 137 -10.41 9.80 0.03
CA ILE A 137 -11.46 8.77 -0.02
C ILE A 137 -12.19 8.66 1.32
N LEU A 138 -11.46 8.65 2.44
CA LEU A 138 -12.03 8.58 3.78
C LEU A 138 -12.92 9.79 4.10
N GLU A 139 -12.58 10.99 3.61
CA GLU A 139 -13.43 12.18 3.75
C GLU A 139 -14.78 12.01 3.06
N PHE A 140 -14.83 11.42 1.85
CA PHE A 140 -16.10 11.09 1.18
C PHE A 140 -16.88 10.01 1.93
N ILE A 141 -16.20 8.99 2.46
CA ILE A 141 -16.84 7.96 3.28
C ILE A 141 -17.45 8.59 4.54
N SER A 142 -16.73 9.48 5.24
CA SER A 142 -17.25 10.22 6.40
C SER A 142 -18.53 10.99 6.06
N GLN A 143 -18.55 11.68 4.92
CA GLN A 143 -19.73 12.42 4.45
C GLN A 143 -20.93 11.48 4.22
N GLY A 144 -20.72 10.36 3.52
CA GLY A 144 -21.80 9.41 3.28
C GLY A 144 -22.33 8.73 4.53
N LEU A 145 -21.47 8.48 5.51
CA LEU A 145 -21.84 7.99 6.84
C LEU A 145 -22.44 9.08 7.74
N ARG A 146 -22.43 10.35 7.31
CA ARG A 146 -22.90 11.52 8.07
C ARG A 146 -22.18 11.68 9.41
N VAL A 147 -20.88 11.37 9.45
CA VAL A 147 -19.99 11.62 10.59
C VAL A 147 -19.11 12.84 10.31
N ASN A 148 -18.34 13.27 11.31
CA ASN A 148 -17.40 14.37 11.15
C ASN A 148 -16.40 14.06 9.99
N PRO A 149 -16.14 14.99 9.05
CA PRO A 149 -15.16 14.77 7.98
C PRO A 149 -13.77 14.33 8.47
N ASP A 150 -13.37 14.80 9.66
CA ASP A 150 -12.09 14.50 10.29
C ASP A 150 -12.14 13.22 11.15
N HIS A 151 -13.24 12.46 11.14
CA HIS A 151 -13.42 11.25 11.95
C HIS A 151 -12.25 10.25 11.82
N PHE A 152 -11.69 10.11 10.62
CA PHE A 152 -10.56 9.22 10.37
C PHE A 152 -9.18 9.89 10.49
N LYS A 153 -9.08 11.20 10.75
CA LYS A 153 -7.78 11.90 10.86
C LYS A 153 -7.06 11.69 12.19
N GLY A 154 -7.77 11.18 13.22
CA GLY A 154 -7.18 10.76 14.49
C GLY A 154 -6.63 9.33 14.46
N GLU A 155 -6.71 8.62 15.59
CA GLU A 155 -6.12 7.28 15.79
C GLU A 155 -6.38 6.28 14.65
N LEU A 156 -7.57 6.33 14.03
CA LEU A 156 -7.96 5.42 12.95
C LEU A 156 -7.16 5.60 11.65
N GLY A 157 -6.63 6.80 11.37
CA GLY A 157 -5.86 7.11 10.17
C GLY A 157 -4.39 7.39 10.45
N GLU A 158 -3.96 7.39 11.71
CA GLU A 158 -2.56 7.65 12.06
C GLU A 158 -1.62 6.54 11.58
N ASN A 159 -2.05 5.29 11.64
CA ASN A 159 -1.20 4.17 11.27
C ASN A 159 -1.25 3.91 9.76
N GLN A 160 -0.13 4.15 9.08
CA GLN A 160 0.07 3.74 7.70
C GLN A 160 1.15 2.66 7.65
N THR A 161 0.85 1.54 6.99
CA THR A 161 1.80 0.44 6.78
C THR A 161 1.83 0.10 5.29
N MET A 162 3.03 -0.14 4.78
CA MET A 162 3.25 -0.67 3.44
C MET A 162 3.52 -2.17 3.54
N LEU A 163 2.82 -2.95 2.70
CA LEU A 163 3.10 -4.35 2.48
C LEU A 163 3.42 -4.56 1.00
N VAL A 164 4.68 -4.86 0.72
CA VAL A 164 5.17 -5.17 -0.62
C VAL A 164 5.17 -6.69 -0.78
N ASN A 165 4.24 -7.20 -1.59
CA ASN A 165 4.15 -8.63 -1.88
C ASN A 165 4.90 -8.96 -3.17
N HIS A 166 5.79 -9.94 -3.09
CA HIS A 166 6.47 -10.51 -4.24
C HIS A 166 5.99 -11.93 -4.47
N HIS A 167 5.38 -12.17 -5.63
CA HIS A 167 4.88 -13.48 -6.05
C HIS A 167 5.85 -14.07 -7.08
N PRO A 168 6.78 -14.96 -6.69
CA PRO A 168 7.65 -15.61 -7.64
C PRO A 168 6.85 -16.52 -8.59
N PRO A 169 7.38 -16.88 -9.78
CA PRO A 169 6.73 -17.86 -10.65
C PRO A 169 6.40 -19.15 -9.88
N CYS A 170 5.16 -19.60 -9.97
CA CYS A 170 4.74 -20.91 -9.44
C CYS A 170 5.07 -21.99 -10.48
N PRO A 171 5.76 -23.08 -10.13
CA PRO A 171 6.07 -24.17 -11.07
C PRO A 171 4.79 -24.87 -11.58
N ASP A 172 3.75 -24.93 -10.75
CA ASP A 172 2.48 -25.58 -11.07
C ASP A 172 1.39 -24.52 -11.28
N GLN A 173 1.43 -23.81 -12.41
CA GLN A 173 0.33 -22.96 -12.84
C GLN A 173 -0.83 -23.84 -13.31
N VAL A 174 -1.76 -24.17 -12.40
CA VAL A 174 -3.04 -24.80 -12.74
C VAL A 174 -4.05 -23.73 -13.14
#